data_AF-A0A5Q0UGP2-F1
#
_entry.id   AF-A0A5Q0UGP2-F1
#
_cell.length_a   1.000
_cell.length_b   1.000
_cell.length_c   1.000
_cell.angle_alpha   90.00
_cell.angle_beta   90.00
_cell.angle_gamma   90.00
#
_symmetry.space_group_name_H-M   'P 1'
#
loop_
_entity.id
_entity.type
_entity.pdbx_description
1 polymer ?
#
loop_
_entity_poly.entity_id
_entity_poly.type
_entity_poly.pdbx_seq_one_letter_code
_entity_poly.pdbx_strand_id
1 'polypeptide(L)'
;MELEGTVTSGMGDGEYYIGKEVYQEAFDETLGFRPFPGTLNLEVEEKTREAFEENSETLEIREIYEDGERLSDVDVTPCKIEGVECGLLRLEFTDHPKSVAEVVAPIELRKKFNLEDGDKVKLEHN
;
A
#
# COMPACT_ATOMS: atom_id res chain seq x y z
N MET A 1 10.65 14.18 -1.62
CA MET A 1 9.30 14.73 -1.81
C MET A 1 8.41 14.10 -0.74
N GLU A 2 7.34 14.77 -0.33
CA GLU A 2 6.36 14.20 0.62
C GLU A 2 5.02 14.10 -0.11
N LEU A 3 4.26 13.04 0.16
CA LEU A 3 2.88 12.90 -0.29
C LEU A 3 1.96 12.95 0.93
N GLU A 4 1.09 13.97 1.00
CA GLU A 4 0.06 14.03 2.03
C GLU A 4 -1.20 13.32 1.56
N GLY A 5 -1.74 12.45 2.40
CA GLY A 5 -3.01 11.76 2.18
C GLY A 5 -3.98 11.96 3.34
N THR A 6 -5.27 11.80 3.06
CA THR A 6 -6.33 11.83 4.07
C THR A 6 -6.83 10.42 4.30
N VAL A 7 -6.81 9.95 5.55
CA VAL A 7 -7.24 8.60 5.91
C VAL A 7 -8.71 8.41 5.57
N THR A 8 -9.01 7.30 4.90
CA THR A 8 -10.38 6.92 4.52
C THR A 8 -10.61 5.44 4.72
N SER A 9 -11.85 5.03 4.95
CA SER A 9 -12.22 3.61 5.06
C SER A 9 -12.44 3.00 3.67
N GLY A 10 -11.93 1.78 3.47
CA GLY A 10 -12.21 0.95 2.30
C GLY A 10 -13.41 0.01 2.50
N MET A 11 -13.59 -0.94 1.58
CA MET A 11 -14.61 -1.99 1.70
C MET A 11 -14.16 -3.21 2.52
N GLY A 12 -12.87 -3.26 2.91
CA GLY A 12 -12.27 -4.35 3.68
C GLY A 12 -11.57 -5.42 2.85
N ASP A 13 -11.61 -5.33 1.52
CA ASP A 13 -11.04 -6.36 0.63
C ASP A 13 -9.50 -6.47 0.76
N GLY A 14 -8.82 -5.39 1.13
CA GLY A 14 -7.38 -5.38 1.37
C GLY A 14 -6.94 -6.41 2.41
N GLU A 15 -7.74 -6.68 3.46
CA GLU A 15 -7.42 -7.71 4.45
C GLU A 15 -7.37 -9.10 3.82
N TYR A 16 -8.32 -9.41 2.93
CA TYR A 16 -8.40 -10.70 2.27
C TYR A 16 -7.20 -10.93 1.34
N TYR A 17 -6.89 -9.97 0.46
CA TYR A 17 -5.79 -10.13 -0.51
C TYR A 17 -4.42 -10.05 0.16
N ILE A 18 -4.16 -9.04 0.98
CA ILE A 18 -2.88 -8.87 1.65
C ILE A 18 -2.62 -10.01 2.63
N GLY A 19 -3.67 -10.63 3.20
CA GLY A 19 -3.55 -11.79 4.06
C GLY A 19 -3.22 -13.12 3.37
N LYS A 20 -3.30 -13.22 2.03
CA LYS A 20 -2.95 -14.45 1.31
C LYS A 20 -1.46 -14.75 1.43
N GLU A 21 -1.11 -16.00 1.71
CA GLU A 21 0.28 -16.42 1.92
C GLU A 21 1.17 -16.08 0.71
N VAL A 22 0.64 -16.22 -0.51
CA VAL A 22 1.39 -15.91 -1.75
C VAL A 22 1.75 -14.43 -1.87
N TYR A 23 0.90 -13.53 -1.38
CA TYR A 23 1.25 -12.10 -1.31
C TYR A 23 2.15 -11.81 -0.12
N GLN A 24 1.91 -12.45 1.03
CA GLN A 24 2.76 -12.28 2.22
C GLN A 24 4.23 -12.64 1.93
N GLU A 25 4.47 -13.76 1.26
CA GLU A 25 5.82 -14.18 0.82
C GLU A 25 6.41 -13.19 -0.19
N ALA A 26 5.64 -12.78 -1.21
CA ALA A 26 6.11 -11.85 -2.22
C ALA A 26 6.46 -10.47 -1.64
N PHE A 27 5.69 -9.96 -0.67
CA PHE A 27 6.02 -8.71 0.02
C PHE A 27 7.26 -8.87 0.92
N ASP A 28 7.44 -10.01 1.58
CA ASP A 28 8.64 -10.25 2.40
C ASP A 28 9.91 -10.27 1.55
N GLU A 29 9.86 -10.93 0.38
CA GLU A 29 10.98 -10.95 -0.56
C GLU A 29 11.26 -9.57 -1.19
N THR A 30 10.21 -8.79 -1.47
CA THR A 30 10.31 -7.50 -2.16
C THR A 30 10.65 -6.33 -1.23
N LEU A 31 9.98 -6.24 -0.08
CA LEU A 31 10.09 -5.14 0.89
C LEU A 31 10.93 -5.50 2.12
N GLY A 32 11.27 -6.77 2.32
CA GLY A 32 11.96 -7.24 3.52
C GLY A 32 11.05 -7.35 4.75
N PHE A 33 9.72 -7.33 4.56
CA PHE A 33 8.77 -7.57 5.64
C PHE A 33 7.44 -8.17 5.14
N ARG A 34 6.83 -8.96 6.01
CA ARG A 34 5.44 -9.41 5.89
C ARG A 34 4.46 -8.33 6.35
N PRO A 35 3.54 -7.85 5.50
CA PRO A 35 2.61 -6.79 5.89
C PRO A 35 1.53 -7.29 6.85
N PHE A 36 1.03 -6.40 7.70
CA PHE A 36 -0.22 -6.62 8.41
C PHE A 36 -1.34 -6.92 7.39
N PRO A 37 -2.23 -7.91 7.63
CA PRO A 37 -3.34 -8.21 6.73
C PRO A 37 -4.34 -7.06 6.63
N GLY A 38 -4.09 -6.14 5.69
CA GLY A 38 -4.91 -4.96 5.45
C GLY A 38 -4.10 -3.82 4.84
N THR A 39 -4.81 -2.79 4.40
CA THR A 39 -4.23 -1.58 3.80
C THR A 39 -4.69 -0.36 4.59
N LEU A 40 -3.81 0.65 4.69
CA LEU A 40 -4.21 2.01 5.03
C LEU A 40 -4.61 2.72 3.75
N ASN A 41 -5.88 3.09 3.64
CA ASN A 41 -6.40 3.82 2.50
C ASN A 41 -6.28 5.33 2.72
N LEU A 42 -5.74 6.01 1.72
CA LEU A 42 -5.50 7.45 1.72
C LEU A 42 -6.12 8.09 0.48
N GLU A 43 -6.95 9.10 0.67
CA GLU A 43 -7.34 9.99 -0.41
C GLU A 43 -6.19 10.95 -0.70
N VAL A 44 -5.68 10.90 -1.93
CA VAL A 44 -4.52 11.68 -2.40
C VAL A 44 -4.85 12.37 -3.73
N GLU A 45 -4.18 13.50 -4.00
CA GLU A 45 -4.32 14.17 -5.29
C GLU A 45 -3.46 13.42 -6.34
N GLU A 46 -4.07 13.06 -7.48
CA GLU A 46 -3.47 12.17 -8.48
C GLU A 46 -2.11 12.68 -8.98
N LYS A 47 -1.96 13.97 -9.30
CA LYS A 47 -0.69 14.50 -9.80
C LYS A 47 0.41 14.49 -8.75
N THR A 48 0.07 14.77 -7.49
CA THR A 48 1.05 14.68 -6.39
C THR A 48 1.47 13.25 -6.13
N ARG A 49 0.55 12.28 -6.25
CA ARG A 49 0.86 10.86 -6.17
C ARG A 49 1.78 10.43 -7.31
N GLU A 50 1.45 10.77 -8.55
CA GLU A 50 2.27 10.45 -9.72
C GLU A 50 3.68 11.03 -9.57
N ALA A 51 3.81 12.29 -9.17
CA ALA A 51 5.10 12.92 -8.93
C ALA A 51 5.88 12.22 -7.80
N PHE A 52 5.21 11.77 -6.73
CA PHE A 52 5.85 10.99 -5.68
C PHE A 52 6.37 9.65 -6.22
N GLU A 53 5.53 8.87 -6.90
CA GLU A 53 5.91 7.58 -7.49
C GLU A 53 7.06 7.72 -8.51
N GLU A 54 7.05 8.75 -9.37
CA GLU A 54 8.11 9.03 -10.35
C GLU A 54 9.47 9.40 -9.74
N ASN A 55 9.48 9.93 -8.51
CA ASN A 55 10.69 10.32 -7.79
C ASN A 55 11.22 9.23 -6.84
N SER A 56 10.67 8.02 -6.93
CA SER A 56 11.06 6.88 -6.13
C SER A 56 11.42 5.68 -7.01
N GLU A 57 12.16 4.73 -6.45
CA GLU A 57 12.23 3.39 -7.04
C GLU A 57 10.84 2.73 -6.94
N THR A 58 10.46 2.01 -7.98
CA THR A 58 9.28 1.14 -8.01
C THR A 58 9.76 -0.30 -8.05
N LEU A 59 9.29 -1.08 -7.08
CA LEU A 59 9.48 -2.52 -7.03
C LEU A 59 8.25 -3.21 -7.61
N GLU A 60 8.45 -4.39 -8.19
CA GLU A 60 7.41 -5.10 -8.92
C GLU A 60 7.16 -6.48 -8.30
N ILE A 61 5.92 -6.73 -7.92
CA ILE A 61 5.43 -8.08 -7.59
C ILE A 61 4.63 -8.55 -8.81
N ARG A 62 5.09 -9.65 -9.42
CA ARG A 62 4.59 -10.18 -10.69
C ARG A 62 4.34 -11.68 -10.60
N GLU A 63 3.50 -12.17 -11.50
CA GLU A 63 3.31 -13.61 -11.73
C GLU A 63 2.90 -14.36 -10.46
N ILE A 64 2.02 -13.77 -9.66
CA ILE A 64 1.47 -14.39 -8.44
C ILE A 64 0.34 -15.34 -8.81
N TYR A 65 0.39 -16.56 -8.27
CA TYR A 65 -0.62 -17.59 -8.49
C TYR A 65 -1.06 -18.22 -7.17
N GLU A 66 -2.35 -18.51 -7.06
CA GLU A 66 -2.93 -19.29 -5.95
C GLU A 66 -3.83 -20.38 -6.56
N ASP A 67 -3.62 -21.64 -6.18
CA ASP A 67 -4.38 -22.79 -6.71
C ASP A 67 -4.45 -22.88 -8.26
N GLY A 68 -3.45 -22.33 -8.95
CA GLY A 68 -3.37 -22.31 -10.41
C GLY A 68 -4.10 -21.13 -11.07
N GLU A 69 -4.74 -20.26 -10.31
CA GLU A 69 -5.34 -19.01 -10.78
C GLU A 69 -4.32 -17.86 -10.66
N ARG A 70 -4.25 -16.98 -11.68
CA ARG A 70 -3.36 -15.80 -11.66
C ARG A 70 -4.02 -14.69 -10.84
N LEU A 71 -3.29 -14.17 -9.85
CA LEU A 71 -3.68 -13.01 -9.06
C LEU A 71 -3.09 -11.72 -9.67
N SER A 72 -3.55 -10.56 -9.19
CA SER A 72 -3.12 -9.25 -9.71
C SER A 72 -1.64 -9.01 -9.44
N ASP A 73 -0.95 -8.50 -10.46
CA ASP A 73 0.37 -7.91 -10.28
C ASP A 73 0.26 -6.61 -9.47
N VAL A 74 1.33 -6.23 -8.77
CA VAL A 74 1.37 -5.08 -7.87
C VAL A 74 2.67 -4.30 -8.09
N ASP A 75 2.54 -3.00 -8.33
CA ASP A 75 3.64 -2.05 -8.22
C ASP A 75 3.71 -1.51 -6.81
N VAL A 76 4.91 -1.47 -6.26
CA VAL A 76 5.16 -1.05 -4.89
C VAL A 76 6.20 0.06 -4.90
N THR A 77 5.81 1.22 -4.40
CA THR A 77 6.73 2.32 -4.12
C THR A 77 7.10 2.30 -2.63
N PRO A 78 8.34 1.96 -2.25
CA PRO A 78 8.78 2.00 -0.86
C PRO A 78 8.69 3.40 -0.27
N CYS A 79 8.17 3.50 0.95
CA CYS A 79 7.97 4.77 1.63
C CYS A 79 7.96 4.59 3.16
N LYS A 80 7.88 5.70 3.90
CA LYS A 80 7.71 5.69 5.35
C LYS A 80 6.53 6.53 5.79
N ILE A 81 5.92 6.11 6.90
CA ILE A 81 4.97 6.91 7.68
C ILE A 81 5.52 6.98 9.11
N GLU A 82 5.88 8.19 9.57
CA GLU A 82 6.39 8.41 10.93
C GLU A 82 7.54 7.44 11.30
N GLY A 83 8.44 7.19 10.34
CA GLY A 83 9.59 6.29 10.46
C GLY A 83 9.29 4.80 10.36
N VAL A 84 8.04 4.38 10.13
CA VAL A 84 7.66 2.99 9.84
C VAL A 84 7.81 2.73 8.35
N GLU A 85 8.55 1.68 7.99
CA GLU A 85 8.70 1.20 6.61
C GLU A 85 7.35 0.72 6.06
N CYS A 86 7.03 1.17 4.84
CA CYS A 86 5.75 0.97 4.18
C CYS A 86 5.95 0.72 2.67
N GLY A 87 4.89 0.23 2.02
CA GLY A 87 4.80 0.18 0.56
C GLY A 87 3.52 0.86 0.08
N LEU A 88 3.63 1.87 -0.78
CA LEU A 88 2.52 2.44 -1.52
C LEU A 88 2.20 1.54 -2.71
N LEU A 89 0.98 1.03 -2.77
CA LEU A 89 0.54 0.08 -3.79
C LEU A 89 -0.12 0.78 -4.98
N ARG A 90 0.21 0.28 -6.17
CA ARG A 90 -0.52 0.53 -7.40
C ARG A 90 -0.91 -0.82 -8.00
N LEU A 91 -2.20 -1.14 -7.91
CA LEU A 91 -2.78 -2.38 -8.42
C LEU A 91 -3.19 -2.19 -9.89
N GLU A 92 -2.92 -3.19 -10.73
CA GLU A 92 -3.38 -3.20 -12.12
C GLU A 92 -4.92 -3.26 -12.19
N PHE A 93 -5.53 -4.00 -11.26
CA PHE A 93 -6.97 -4.13 -11.12
C PHE A 93 -7.42 -3.74 -9.71
N THR A 94 -8.24 -2.69 -9.61
CA THR A 94 -8.90 -2.29 -8.36
C THR A 94 -10.27 -1.69 -8.66
N ASP A 95 -11.25 -1.98 -7.80
CA ASP A 95 -12.57 -1.34 -7.83
C ASP A 95 -12.56 0.04 -7.15
N HIS A 96 -11.44 0.42 -6.53
CA HIS A 96 -11.28 1.72 -5.90
C HIS A 96 -11.08 2.84 -6.94
N PRO A 97 -11.62 4.05 -6.69
CA PRO A 97 -11.27 5.22 -7.49
C PRO A 97 -9.77 5.46 -7.48
N LYS A 98 -9.19 5.93 -8.59
CA LYS A 98 -7.77 6.28 -8.70
C LYS A 98 -7.26 7.25 -7.62
N SER A 99 -8.16 8.02 -7.02
CA SER A 99 -7.88 8.97 -5.93
C SER A 99 -7.57 8.29 -4.59
N VAL A 100 -7.77 6.97 -4.46
CA VAL A 100 -7.43 6.21 -3.26
C VAL A 100 -6.09 5.51 -3.47
N ALA A 101 -5.12 5.90 -2.65
CA ALA A 101 -3.85 5.20 -2.48
C ALA A 101 -3.98 4.16 -1.36
N GLU A 102 -3.42 2.98 -1.57
CA GLU A 102 -3.39 1.90 -0.58
C GLU A 102 -1.96 1.71 -0.08
N VAL A 103 -1.77 1.65 1.24
CA VAL A 103 -0.45 1.51 1.86
C VAL A 103 -0.41 0.26 2.73
N VAL A 104 0.63 -0.55 2.55
CA VAL A 104 0.93 -1.70 3.42
C VAL A 104 2.10 -1.39 4.35
N ALA A 105 2.10 -2.00 5.53
CA ALA A 105 3.14 -1.86 6.55
C ALA A 105 3.22 -3.14 7.38
N PRO A 106 4.33 -3.43 8.08
CA PRO A 106 4.45 -4.61 8.96
C PRO A 106 3.55 -4.55 10.21
N ILE A 107 2.83 -3.43 10.42
CA ILE A 107 1.97 -3.18 11.57
C ILE A 107 0.67 -2.52 11.14
N GLU A 108 -0.35 -2.65 11.99
CA GLU A 108 -1.63 -1.96 11.82
C GLU A 108 -1.48 -0.44 12.09
N LEU A 109 -1.27 0.34 11.02
CA LEU A 109 -0.97 1.79 11.11
C LEU A 109 -2.04 2.58 11.86
N ARG A 110 -3.33 2.31 11.61
CA ARG A 110 -4.43 2.98 12.31
C ARG A 110 -4.34 2.82 13.82
N LYS A 111 -4.08 1.60 14.30
CA LYS A 111 -3.92 1.32 15.72
C LYS A 111 -2.63 1.91 16.29
N LYS A 112 -1.53 1.84 15.54
CA LYS A 112 -0.23 2.37 15.99
C LYS A 112 -0.27 3.87 16.22
N PHE A 113 -0.89 4.61 15.31
CA PHE A 113 -0.91 6.08 15.31
C PHE A 113 -2.26 6.68 15.74
N ASN A 114 -3.22 5.83 16.14
CA ASN A 114 -4.59 6.20 16.52
C ASN A 114 -5.28 7.05 15.43
N LEU A 115 -5.23 6.57 14.18
CA LEU A 115 -5.79 7.25 13.01
C LEU A 115 -7.26 6.91 12.81
N GLU A 116 -8.04 7.95 12.56
CA GLU A 116 -9.45 7.92 12.18
C GLU A 116 -9.64 8.48 10.77
N ASP A 117 -10.83 8.26 10.19
CA ASP A 117 -11.15 8.84 8.89
C ASP A 117 -11.14 10.37 8.95
N GLY A 118 -10.48 10.99 7.97
CA GLY A 118 -10.25 12.44 7.92
C GLY A 118 -8.90 12.87 8.47
N ASP A 119 -8.16 12.00 9.16
CA ASP A 119 -6.82 12.32 9.64
C ASP A 119 -5.83 12.48 8.48
N LYS A 120 -4.83 13.34 8.68
CA LYS A 120 -3.76 13.59 7.71
C LYS A 120 -2.54 12.75 8.02
N VAL A 121 -2.03 12.09 7.00
CA VAL A 121 -0.81 11.27 7.06
C VAL A 121 0.13 11.71 5.95
N LYS A 122 1.43 11.67 6.23
CA LYS A 122 2.48 11.95 5.26
C LYS A 122 3.26 10.70 4.92
N LEU A 123 3.47 10.49 3.62
CA LEU A 123 4.39 9.51 3.09
C LEU A 123 5.68 10.20 2.70
N GLU A 124 6.79 9.62 3.14
CA GLU A 124 8.15 10.05 2.83
C GLU A 124 8.85 8.96 2.02
N HIS A 125 9.79 9.30 1.13
CA HIS A 125 10.62 8.28 0.47
C HIS A 125 11.54 7.59 1.49
N ASN A 126 11.94 6.36 1.17
CA ASN A 126 12.91 5.60 1.94
C ASN A 126 14.33 6.15 1.95
#